data_AF-A0A0D2UGE5-F1
#
_entry.id   AF-A0A0D2UGE5-F1
#
_cell.length_a   1.000
_cell.length_b   1.000
_cell.length_c   1.000
_cell.angle_alpha   90.00
_cell.angle_beta   90.00
_cell.angle_gamma   90.00
#
_symmetry.space_group_name_H-M   'P 1'
#
loop_
_entity.id
_entity.type
_entity.pdbx_description
1 polymer ?
#
loop_
_entity_poly.entity_id
_entity_poly.type
_entity_poly.pdbx_seq_one_letter_code
_entity_poly.pdbx_strand_id
1 'polypeptide(L)'
;MATECKKRAVLVGCNYPNTINKLSGCVNDAKAMREMIVSRFGFDSENVELLTDEPESTCKPTRANIMAALKKMVVAAKEGDVLLFHFSGHGLVHRIDPHQPPNEGEAIVPCDLNPIFDVDLGQLIQLLPSGSSFTIVSDSCHSGGLIDKSKEQIGPHSTLR
;
A
#
# COMPACT_ATOMS: atom_id res chain seq x y z
N MET A 1 -5.95 29.21 -14.13
CA MET A 1 -5.06 29.08 -12.96
C MET A 1 -4.56 27.64 -12.97
N ALA A 2 -3.24 27.41 -12.99
CA ALA A 2 -2.74 26.04 -12.94
C ALA A 2 -3.11 25.45 -11.57
N THR A 3 -3.85 24.35 -11.56
CA THR A 3 -4.10 23.59 -10.34
C THR A 3 -2.76 23.06 -9.86
N GLU A 4 -2.37 23.42 -8.64
CA GLU A 4 -1.12 22.94 -8.04
C GLU A 4 -1.19 21.41 -7.87
N CYS A 5 -0.35 20.68 -8.60
CA CYS A 5 -0.20 19.23 -8.49
C CYS A 5 0.31 18.87 -7.10
N LYS A 6 -0.47 18.10 -6.33
CA LYS A 6 -0.10 17.66 -4.99
C LYS A 6 0.53 16.27 -5.01
N LYS A 7 1.45 16.05 -4.07
CA LYS A 7 2.03 14.74 -3.79
C LYS A 7 1.49 14.22 -2.46
N ARG A 8 0.92 13.02 -2.47
CA ARG A 8 0.28 12.41 -1.29
C ARG A 8 0.80 10.99 -1.11
N ALA A 9 1.03 10.58 0.14
CA ALA A 9 1.49 9.22 0.41
C ALA A 9 0.79 8.59 1.61
N VAL A 10 0.59 7.28 1.51
CA VAL A 10 0.26 6.40 2.64
C VAL A 10 1.41 5.41 2.76
N LEU A 11 2.03 5.37 3.94
CA LEU A 11 3.20 4.54 4.23
C LEU A 11 2.86 3.60 5.38
N VAL A 12 3.08 2.31 5.19
CA VAL A 12 2.69 1.27 6.14
C VAL A 12 3.87 0.37 6.45
N GLY A 13 4.13 0.15 7.73
CA GLY A 13 5.10 -0.82 8.22
C GLY A 13 4.51 -1.71 9.31
N CYS A 14 4.46 -3.02 9.05
CA CYS A 14 3.94 -4.02 9.99
C CYS A 14 5.06 -4.96 10.47
N ASN A 15 5.39 -4.93 11.76
CA ASN A 15 6.34 -5.85 12.39
C ASN A 15 5.67 -7.02 13.15
N TYR A 16 4.35 -7.03 13.31
CA TYR A 16 3.55 -8.07 13.97
C TYR A 16 4.10 -8.44 15.36
N PRO A 17 4.33 -7.48 16.28
CA PRO A 17 4.94 -7.74 17.57
C PRO A 17 4.11 -8.73 18.38
N ASN A 18 4.79 -9.57 19.17
CA ASN A 18 4.18 -10.59 20.03
C ASN A 18 3.38 -11.67 19.28
N THR A 19 3.65 -11.87 17.99
CA THR A 19 3.10 -12.97 17.21
C THR A 19 4.21 -13.92 16.72
N ILE A 20 3.83 -15.11 16.26
CA ILE A 20 4.75 -16.04 15.58
C ILE A 20 5.23 -15.52 14.22
N ASN A 21 4.55 -14.53 13.65
CA ASN A 21 4.82 -13.94 12.34
C ASN A 21 5.66 -12.65 12.46
N LYS A 22 6.39 -12.47 13.56
CA LYS A 22 7.13 -11.24 13.85
C LYS A 22 8.19 -10.92 12.79
N LEU A 23 8.25 -9.66 12.39
CA LEU A 23 9.32 -9.05 11.59
C LEU A 23 10.01 -7.93 12.39
N SER A 24 11.14 -7.42 11.90
CA SER A 24 11.90 -6.35 12.59
C SER A 24 12.34 -5.19 11.70
N GLY A 25 12.13 -5.27 10.38
CA GLY A 25 12.57 -4.25 9.41
C GLY A 25 11.47 -3.29 8.96
N CYS A 26 10.22 -3.76 8.89
CA CYS A 26 9.17 -3.11 8.11
C CYS A 26 8.79 -1.70 8.58
N VAL A 27 8.81 -1.49 9.89
CA VAL A 27 8.62 -0.16 10.49
C VAL A 27 9.75 0.80 10.10
N ASN A 28 11.00 0.32 10.08
CA ASN A 28 12.14 1.14 9.68
C ASN A 28 12.07 1.48 8.19
N ASP A 29 11.66 0.53 7.35
CA ASP A 29 11.49 0.76 5.91
C ASP A 29 10.45 1.86 5.64
N ALA A 30 9.30 1.80 6.33
CA ALA A 30 8.25 2.81 6.21
C ALA A 30 8.71 4.21 6.68
N LYS A 31 9.49 4.29 7.77
CA LYS A 31 10.09 5.53 8.26
C LYS A 31 11.15 6.09 7.29
N ALA A 32 12.03 5.23 6.78
CA ALA A 32 13.04 5.61 5.80
C ALA A 32 12.41 6.11 4.49
N MET A 33 11.35 5.44 4.03
CA MET A 33 10.54 5.89 2.89
C MET A 33 9.96 7.28 3.15
N ARG A 34 9.40 7.53 4.34
CA ARG A 34 8.87 8.86 4.72
C ARG A 34 9.95 9.94 4.63
N GLU A 35 11.09 9.70 5.24
CA GLU A 35 12.21 10.65 5.22
C GLU A 35 12.67 10.92 3.79
N MET A 36 12.81 9.89 2.97
CA MET A 36 13.23 10.00 1.58
C MET A 36 12.24 10.84 0.75
N ILE A 37 10.95 10.54 0.80
CA ILE A 37 9.97 11.22 -0.06
C ILE A 37 9.77 12.68 0.33
N VAL A 38 9.86 12.99 1.63
CA VAL A 38 9.77 14.37 2.13
C VAL A 38 11.03 15.15 1.77
N SER A 39 12.21 14.60 2.07
CA SER A 39 13.48 15.34 1.89
C SER A 39 13.95 15.45 0.44
N ARG A 40 13.66 14.45 -0.41
CA ARG A 40 14.22 14.37 -1.77
C ARG A 40 13.18 14.46 -2.89
N PHE A 41 11.95 14.00 -2.63
CA PHE A 41 10.92 13.97 -3.66
C PHE A 41 9.86 15.08 -3.50
N GLY A 42 10.01 15.95 -2.51
CA GLY A 42 9.16 17.13 -2.33
C GLY A 42 7.72 16.80 -1.95
N PHE A 43 7.50 15.70 -1.23
CA PHE A 43 6.22 15.45 -0.58
C PHE A 43 6.13 16.35 0.65
N ASP A 44 5.02 17.09 0.76
CA ASP A 44 4.72 17.81 1.99
C ASP A 44 4.41 16.79 3.09
N SER A 45 5.07 16.92 4.25
CA SER A 45 4.88 16.06 5.40
C SER A 45 3.43 16.00 5.89
N GLU A 46 2.63 17.05 5.68
CA GLU A 46 1.20 17.09 6.04
C GLU A 46 0.35 16.20 5.12
N ASN A 47 0.85 15.88 3.92
CA ASN A 47 0.19 15.00 2.95
C ASN A 47 0.75 13.57 2.97
N VAL A 48 1.56 13.22 3.99
CA VAL A 48 2.14 11.88 4.17
C VAL A 48 1.60 11.26 5.46
N GLU A 49 0.79 10.21 5.30
CA GLU A 49 0.25 9.44 6.42
C GLU A 49 1.12 8.20 6.67
N LEU A 50 1.58 8.00 7.91
CA LEU A 50 2.43 6.88 8.32
C LEU A 50 1.68 6.02 9.35
N LEU A 51 1.48 4.73 9.04
CA LEU A 51 0.87 3.76 9.94
C LEU A 51 1.90 2.69 10.29
N THR A 52 2.17 2.52 11.59
CA THR A 52 3.06 1.46 12.10
C THR A 52 2.46 0.79 13.31
N ASP A 53 2.82 -0.46 13.55
CA ASP A 53 2.33 -1.21 14.70
C ASP A 53 3.16 -1.01 15.99
N GLU A 54 4.08 -0.05 15.98
CA GLU A 54 4.83 0.39 17.17
C GLU A 54 3.91 0.85 18.29
N PRO A 55 4.21 0.56 19.57
CA PRO A 55 3.38 0.93 20.71
C PRO A 55 2.92 2.39 20.71
N GLU A 56 3.82 3.31 20.35
CA GLU A 56 3.61 4.77 20.38
C GLU A 56 2.76 5.30 19.22
N SER A 57 2.48 4.48 18.21
CA SER A 57 1.75 4.91 17.02
C SER A 57 0.28 5.15 17.31
N THR A 58 -0.19 6.34 16.94
CA THR A 58 -1.56 6.80 17.15
C THR A 58 -2.59 6.04 16.29
N CYS A 59 -2.15 5.51 15.15
CA CYS A 59 -2.99 4.75 14.22
C CYS A 59 -2.28 3.44 13.86
N LYS A 60 -2.86 2.32 14.28
CA LYS A 60 -2.34 0.99 13.96
C LYS A 60 -2.65 0.62 12.52
N PRO A 61 -1.76 -0.10 11.81
CA PRO A 61 -1.97 -0.53 10.43
C PRO A 61 -2.91 -1.75 10.37
N THR A 62 -4.15 -1.59 10.83
CA THR A 62 -5.23 -2.56 10.64
C THR A 62 -5.81 -2.46 9.24
N ARG A 63 -6.53 -3.47 8.76
CA ARG A 63 -7.23 -3.41 7.46
C ARG A 63 -8.07 -2.15 7.34
N ALA A 64 -8.88 -1.87 8.36
CA ALA A 64 -9.79 -0.73 8.37
C ALA A 64 -9.04 0.61 8.24
N ASN A 65 -7.94 0.77 8.97
CA ASN A 65 -7.17 2.01 8.99
C ASN A 65 -6.40 2.23 7.68
N ILE A 66 -5.77 1.18 7.15
CA ILE A 66 -5.07 1.26 5.86
C ILE A 66 -6.06 1.61 4.75
N MET A 67 -7.20 0.91 4.67
CA MET A 67 -8.22 1.19 3.64
C MET A 67 -8.82 2.59 3.78
N ALA A 68 -9.03 3.07 5.00
CA ALA A 68 -9.50 4.43 5.25
C ALA A 68 -8.48 5.49 4.80
N ALA A 69 -7.20 5.31 5.11
CA ALA A 69 -6.12 6.20 4.69
C ALA A 69 -5.98 6.24 3.16
N LEU A 70 -5.99 5.07 2.51
CA LEU A 70 -5.94 4.97 1.05
C LEU A 70 -7.16 5.63 0.39
N LYS A 71 -8.37 5.35 0.88
CA LYS A 71 -9.61 5.97 0.36
C LYS A 71 -9.57 7.49 0.51
N LYS A 72 -9.13 8.00 1.66
CA LYS A 72 -8.97 9.44 1.89
C LYS A 72 -7.98 10.07 0.90
N MET A 73 -6.84 9.41 0.65
CA MET A 73 -5.84 9.87 -0.31
C MET A 73 -6.39 9.91 -1.74
N VAL A 74 -7.08 8.85 -2.16
CA VAL A 74 -7.67 8.71 -3.51
C VAL A 74 -8.80 9.72 -3.73
N VAL A 75 -9.73 9.88 -2.78
CA VAL A 75 -10.84 10.84 -2.89
C VAL A 75 -10.35 12.29 -2.93
N ALA A 76 -9.22 12.58 -2.30
CA ALA A 76 -8.62 13.92 -2.31
C ALA A 76 -7.76 14.22 -3.54
N ALA A 77 -7.56 13.23 -4.43
CA ALA A 77 -6.74 13.35 -5.62
C ALA A 77 -7.41 14.21 -6.70
N LYS A 78 -6.59 14.94 -7.44
CA LYS A 78 -6.99 15.72 -8.63
C LYS A 78 -6.15 15.30 -9.83
N GLU A 79 -6.60 15.70 -11.02
CA GLU A 79 -5.80 15.56 -12.24
C GLU A 79 -4.40 16.15 -12.03
N GLY A 80 -3.36 15.39 -12.39
CA GLY A 80 -1.96 15.75 -12.22
C GLY A 80 -1.36 15.47 -10.85
N ASP A 81 -2.13 15.03 -9.86
CA ASP A 81 -1.59 14.63 -8.55
C ASP A 81 -0.73 13.37 -8.65
N VAL A 82 0.25 13.25 -7.75
CA VAL A 82 1.13 12.08 -7.60
C VAL A 82 0.82 11.40 -6.27
N LEU A 83 0.42 10.14 -6.34
CA LEU A 83 0.05 9.35 -5.18
C LEU A 83 1.03 8.18 -5.01
N LEU A 84 1.41 7.93 -3.77
CA LEU A 84 2.30 6.83 -3.40
C LEU A 84 1.67 5.99 -2.29
N PHE A 85 1.62 4.69 -2.49
CA PHE A 85 1.36 3.72 -1.43
C PHE A 85 2.62 2.87 -1.23
N HIS A 86 3.18 2.90 -0.03
CA HIS A 86 4.28 2.02 0.37
C HIS A 86 3.81 1.07 1.46
N PHE A 87 4.02 -0.22 1.26
CA PHE A 87 3.77 -1.25 2.26
C PHE A 87 5.03 -2.08 2.46
N SER A 88 5.46 -2.23 3.72
CA SER A 88 6.44 -3.23 4.13
C SER A 88 5.83 -4.14 5.19
N GLY A 89 5.88 -5.45 4.97
CA GLY A 89 5.23 -6.46 5.82
C GLY A 89 5.05 -7.81 5.13
N HIS A 90 4.18 -8.65 5.68
CA HIS A 90 3.82 -9.92 5.06
C HIS A 90 2.90 -9.74 3.86
N GLY A 91 3.17 -10.53 2.82
CA GLY A 91 2.27 -10.77 1.70
C GLY A 91 1.81 -12.23 1.74
N LEU A 92 0.66 -12.50 1.12
CA LEU A 92 0.12 -13.84 0.97
C LEU A 92 -0.36 -14.04 -0.47
N VAL A 93 -0.23 -15.27 -0.96
CA VAL A 93 -0.87 -15.72 -2.20
C VAL A 93 -1.94 -16.72 -1.80
N HIS A 94 -3.20 -16.42 -2.07
CA HIS A 94 -4.24 -17.42 -1.95
C HIS A 94 -4.20 -18.29 -3.21
N ARG A 95 -3.86 -19.58 -3.08
CA ARG A 95 -3.86 -20.50 -4.22
C ARG A 95 -5.30 -20.68 -4.71
N ILE A 96 -5.46 -20.56 -6.03
CA ILE A 96 -6.71 -20.73 -6.75
C ILE A 96 -7.35 -22.07 -6.37
N ASP A 97 -8.42 -22.02 -5.59
CA ASP A 97 -9.40 -23.09 -5.46
C ASP A 97 -10.55 -22.76 -6.41
N PRO A 98 -10.75 -23.52 -7.52
CA PRO A 98 -11.81 -23.24 -8.50
C PRO A 98 -13.24 -23.39 -7.95
N HIS A 99 -13.40 -23.72 -6.67
CA HIS A 99 -14.69 -23.87 -5.99
C HIS A 99 -14.97 -22.84 -4.88
N GLN A 100 -14.09 -21.85 -4.65
CA GLN A 100 -14.25 -20.85 -3.60
C GLN A 100 -14.52 -19.42 -4.13
N PRO A 101 -15.15 -18.54 -3.32
CA PRO A 101 -15.55 -17.18 -3.72
C PRO A 101 -14.37 -16.23 -4.02
N PRO A 102 -14.62 -15.09 -4.69
CA PRO A 102 -13.63 -14.26 -5.41
C PRO A 102 -12.62 -13.46 -4.56
N ASN A 103 -12.41 -13.82 -3.29
CA ASN A 103 -11.28 -13.30 -2.52
C ASN A 103 -10.02 -14.10 -2.91
N GLU A 104 -9.68 -13.95 -4.18
CA GLU A 104 -8.67 -14.70 -4.92
C GLU A 104 -7.52 -13.74 -5.24
N GLY A 105 -6.27 -14.18 -5.15
CA GLY A 105 -5.12 -13.38 -5.60
C GLY A 105 -4.06 -13.13 -4.53
N GLU A 106 -3.25 -12.10 -4.77
CA GLU A 106 -2.23 -11.64 -3.83
C GLU A 106 -2.82 -10.64 -2.84
N ALA A 107 -2.37 -10.69 -1.60
CA ALA A 107 -2.78 -9.73 -0.58
C ALA A 107 -1.63 -9.31 0.31
N ILE A 108 -1.69 -8.07 0.79
CA ILE A 108 -0.89 -7.60 1.91
C ILE A 108 -1.58 -7.98 3.21
N VAL A 109 -0.81 -8.20 4.27
CA VAL A 109 -1.32 -8.60 5.59
C VAL A 109 -1.17 -7.44 6.58
N PRO A 110 -2.24 -6.73 6.93
CA PRO A 110 -2.25 -5.75 8.02
C PRO A 110 -1.95 -6.37 9.40
N CYS A 111 -1.68 -5.56 10.42
CA CYS A 111 -1.28 -6.05 11.75
C CYS A 111 -2.39 -6.81 12.50
N ASP A 112 -3.66 -6.63 12.11
CA ASP A 112 -4.82 -7.37 12.62
C ASP A 112 -5.09 -8.68 11.86
N LEU A 113 -4.16 -9.08 10.97
CA LEU A 113 -4.22 -10.31 10.17
C LEU A 113 -5.44 -10.40 9.25
N ASN A 114 -6.07 -9.27 8.93
CA ASN A 114 -7.21 -9.18 8.04
C ASN A 114 -6.76 -8.70 6.65
N PRO A 115 -6.59 -9.59 5.65
CA PRO A 115 -5.89 -9.24 4.41
C PRO A 115 -6.56 -8.13 3.59
N ILE A 116 -5.74 -7.41 2.84
CA ILE A 116 -6.18 -6.50 1.77
C ILE A 116 -5.72 -7.12 0.45
N PHE A 117 -6.68 -7.55 -0.35
CA PHE A 117 -6.41 -8.21 -1.63
C PHE A 117 -6.15 -7.18 -2.74
N ASP A 118 -5.46 -7.62 -3.79
CA ASP A 118 -5.31 -6.89 -5.06
C ASP A 118 -6.63 -6.28 -5.57
N VAL A 119 -7.75 -7.00 -5.47
CA VAL A 119 -9.09 -6.52 -5.86
C VAL A 119 -9.54 -5.31 -5.03
N ASP A 120 -9.20 -5.26 -3.74
CA ASP A 120 -9.51 -4.11 -2.86
C ASP A 120 -8.74 -2.86 -3.34
N LEU A 121 -7.46 -3.03 -3.71
CA LEU A 121 -6.62 -1.95 -4.24
C LEU A 121 -7.07 -1.52 -5.65
N GLY A 122 -7.46 -2.48 -6.49
CA GLY A 122 -8.00 -2.22 -7.83
C GLY A 122 -9.27 -1.36 -7.79
N GLN A 123 -10.17 -1.60 -6.84
CA GLN A 123 -11.36 -0.76 -6.64
C GLN A 123 -11.01 0.68 -6.26
N LEU A 124 -9.95 0.90 -5.49
CA LEU A 124 -9.48 2.25 -5.15
C LEU A 124 -8.87 2.95 -6.38
N ILE A 125 -8.07 2.24 -7.16
CA ILE A 125 -7.43 2.79 -8.37
C ILE A 125 -8.48 3.25 -9.39
N GLN A 126 -9.62 2.55 -9.50
CA GLN A 126 -10.73 2.93 -10.40
C GLN A 126 -11.37 4.28 -10.05
N LEU A 127 -11.17 4.79 -8.83
CA LEU A 127 -11.70 6.09 -8.39
C LEU A 127 -10.76 7.26 -8.70
N LEU A 128 -9.55 7.00 -9.20
CA LEU A 128 -8.57 8.04 -9.46
C LEU A 128 -8.99 8.91 -10.65
N PRO A 129 -8.79 10.24 -10.56
CA PRO A 129 -9.03 11.12 -11.69
C PRO A 129 -8.02 10.84 -12.81
N SER A 130 -8.50 10.91 -14.05
CA SER A 130 -7.63 10.85 -15.24
C SER A 130 -6.48 11.84 -15.11
N GLY A 131 -5.28 11.42 -15.49
CA GLY A 131 -4.07 12.25 -15.43
C GLY A 131 -3.38 12.30 -14.06
N SER A 132 -3.94 11.68 -13.01
CA SER A 132 -3.18 11.40 -11.78
C SER A 132 -2.27 10.17 -11.94
N SER A 133 -1.21 10.09 -11.14
CA SER A 133 -0.36 8.90 -11.04
C SER A 133 -0.50 8.25 -9.67
N PHE A 134 -0.52 6.92 -9.65
CA PHE A 134 -0.58 6.13 -8.42
C PHE A 134 0.49 5.04 -8.48
N THR A 135 1.47 5.12 -7.59
CA THR A 135 2.58 4.18 -7.49
C THR A 135 2.42 3.35 -6.22
N ILE A 136 2.53 2.03 -6.35
CA ILE A 136 2.59 1.13 -5.20
C ILE A 136 4.01 0.56 -5.12
N VAL A 137 4.59 0.60 -3.92
CA VAL A 137 5.84 -0.09 -3.59
C VAL A 137 5.52 -1.09 -2.49
N SER A 138 5.61 -2.38 -2.80
CA SER A 138 5.33 -3.44 -1.83
C SER A 138 6.59 -4.24 -1.54
N ASP A 139 7.17 -3.99 -0.37
CA ASP A 139 8.28 -4.76 0.19
C ASP A 139 7.71 -5.89 1.06
N SER A 140 7.22 -6.92 0.37
CA SER A 140 6.58 -8.08 0.97
C SER A 140 6.92 -9.35 0.17
N CYS A 141 7.02 -10.50 0.84
CA CYS A 141 7.12 -11.78 0.13
C CYS A 141 5.87 -11.98 -0.73
N HIS A 142 6.04 -12.32 -2.02
CA HIS A 142 4.97 -12.47 -3.01
C HIS A 142 4.20 -11.19 -3.36
N SER A 143 4.90 -10.16 -3.85
CA SER A 143 4.34 -8.87 -4.32
C SER A 143 4.16 -8.78 -5.85
N GLY A 144 4.25 -9.91 -6.56
CA GLY A 144 4.36 -10.01 -8.03
C GLY A 144 3.03 -9.97 -8.80
N GLY A 145 1.92 -9.74 -8.12
CA GLY A 145 0.54 -9.79 -8.61
C GLY A 145 -0.40 -8.83 -7.87
N LEU A 146 0.10 -8.06 -6.90
CA LEU A 146 -0.64 -6.98 -6.22
C LEU A 146 -1.27 -5.94 -7.18
N ILE A 147 -0.82 -5.90 -8.44
CA ILE A 147 -1.43 -5.10 -9.49
C ILE A 147 -1.48 -5.93 -10.77
N ASP A 148 -2.46 -6.81 -10.91
CA ASP A 148 -2.75 -7.39 -12.23
C ASP A 148 -3.26 -6.26 -13.16
N LYS A 149 -2.49 -5.99 -14.23
CA LYS A 149 -2.78 -5.03 -15.34
C LYS A 149 -2.45 -3.54 -15.14
N SER A 150 -1.41 -3.16 -14.38
CA SER A 150 -0.84 -1.79 -14.46
C SER A 150 0.06 -1.57 -15.67
N LYS A 151 0.29 -0.30 -16.05
CA LYS A 151 1.20 0.08 -17.15
C LYS A 151 2.64 -0.40 -16.95
N GLU A 152 3.12 -0.48 -15.71
CA GLU A 152 4.44 -1.00 -15.36
C GLU A 152 4.32 -1.75 -14.03
N GLN A 153 4.99 -2.91 -13.93
CA GLN A 153 5.04 -3.73 -12.73
C GLN A 153 6.47 -4.25 -12.53
N ILE A 154 7.04 -4.04 -11.35
CA ILE A 154 8.38 -4.53 -10.99
C ILE A 154 8.26 -5.44 -9.77
N GLY A 155 8.32 -6.74 -10.01
CA GLY A 155 8.16 -7.84 -9.04
C GLY A 155 8.31 -9.18 -9.76
N PRO A 156 8.39 -10.33 -9.05
CA PRO A 156 8.50 -11.61 -9.72
C PRO A 156 7.27 -11.85 -10.60
N HIS A 157 7.47 -11.92 -11.92
CA HIS A 157 6.41 -12.28 -12.86
C HIS A 157 6.09 -13.76 -12.63
N SER A 158 4.94 -14.07 -12.03
CA SER A 158 4.44 -15.45 -12.06
C SER A 158 3.94 -15.74 -13.47
N THR A 159 4.86 -16.04 -14.38
CA THR A 159 4.53 -16.69 -15.65
C THR A 159 4.14 -18.13 -15.32
N LEU A 160 2.90 -18.32 -14.89
CA LEU A 160 2.30 -19.66 -14.91
C LEU A 160 2.04 -20.00 -16.38
N ARG A 161 2.79 -20.97 -16.88
CA ARG A 161 2.42 -21.77 -18.07
C ARG A 161 1.24 -22.66 -17.74
#